data_AF-A0A7W1RWX3-F1
#
_entry.id   AF-A0A7W1RWX3-F1
#
_cell.length_a   1.000
_cell.length_b   1.000
_cell.length_c   1.000
_cell.angle_alpha   90.00
_cell.angle_beta   90.00
_cell.angle_gamma   90.00
#
_symmetry.space_group_name_H-M   'P 1'
#
loop_
_entity.id
_entity.type
_entity.pdbx_description
1 polymer ?
#
loop_
_entity_poly.entity_id
_entity_poly.type
_entity_poly.pdbx_seq_one_letter_code
_entity_poly.pdbx_strand_id
1 'polypeptide(L)'
;DELLLEGRLYDRIHEVNVLRKDSGLEITDRIRLWIPDDDLRARHAERLSAETLAISLDAGDLRLEKALPPAPTSPRSLPSG
;
A
#
# COMPACT_ATOMS: atom_id res chain seq x y z
N ASP A 1 -21.45 1.67 -13.45
CA ASP A 1 -22.16 2.12 -12.24
C ASP A 1 -21.20 2.32 -11.09
N GLU A 2 -21.35 3.43 -10.38
CA GLU A 2 -20.52 3.83 -9.24
C GLU A 2 -20.61 2.84 -8.07
N LEU A 3 -21.79 2.24 -7.86
CA LEU A 3 -22.01 1.19 -6.85
C LEU A 3 -21.17 -0.07 -7.08
N LEU A 4 -20.96 -0.47 -8.34
CA LEU A 4 -20.12 -1.63 -8.67
C LEU A 4 -18.64 -1.34 -8.40
N LEU A 5 -18.21 -0.10 -8.60
CA LEU A 5 -16.84 0.32 -8.35
C LEU A 5 -16.55 0.39 -6.84
N GLU A 6 -17.50 0.90 -6.05
CA GLU A 6 -17.45 0.87 -4.58
C GLU A 6 -17.39 -0.58 -4.05
N GLY A 7 -18.20 -1.49 -4.60
CA GLY A 7 -18.13 -2.92 -4.25
C GLY A 7 -16.73 -3.52 -4.49
N ARG A 8 -16.18 -3.30 -5.70
CA ARG A 8 -14.82 -3.77 -6.04
C ARG A 8 -13.74 -3.18 -5.14
N LEU A 9 -13.91 -1.93 -4.70
CA LEU A 9 -12.98 -1.32 -3.75
C LEU A 9 -12.97 -2.08 -2.42
N TYR A 10 -14.15 -2.38 -1.86
CA TYR A 10 -14.24 -3.14 -0.61
C TYR A 10 -13.69 -4.56 -0.75
N ASP A 11 -14.00 -5.24 -1.86
CA ASP A 11 -13.46 -6.56 -2.16
C ASP A 11 -11.93 -6.53 -2.22
N ARG A 12 -11.35 -5.50 -2.88
CA ARG A 12 -9.90 -5.34 -2.94
C ARG A 12 -9.27 -5.02 -1.58
N ILE A 13 -9.90 -4.18 -0.77
CA ILE A 13 -9.42 -3.92 0.61
C ILE A 13 -9.42 -5.22 1.41
N HIS A 14 -10.46 -6.05 1.27
CA HIS A 14 -10.52 -7.35 1.93
C HIS A 14 -9.40 -8.28 1.46
N GLU A 15 -9.20 -8.44 0.16
CA GLU A 15 -8.12 -9.25 -0.42
C GLU A 15 -6.74 -8.82 0.09
N VAL A 16 -6.47 -7.51 0.14
CA VAL A 16 -5.19 -6.99 0.65
C VAL A 16 -5.00 -7.31 2.13
N ASN A 17 -6.05 -7.19 2.95
CA ASN A 17 -5.96 -7.50 4.38
C ASN A 17 -5.76 -9.00 4.64
N VAL A 18 -6.36 -9.87 3.84
CA VAL A 18 -6.09 -11.32 3.87
C VAL A 18 -4.64 -11.58 3.47
N LEU A 19 -4.17 -11.01 2.36
CA LEU A 19 -2.80 -11.19 1.89
C LEU A 19 -1.76 -10.68 2.90
N ARG A 20 -2.05 -9.58 3.61
CA ARG A 20 -1.20 -9.07 4.70
C ARG A 20 -1.02 -10.12 5.79
N LYS A 21 -2.13 -10.70 6.25
CA LYS A 21 -2.15 -11.73 7.29
C LYS A 21 -1.36 -12.96 6.83
N ASP A 22 -1.58 -13.42 5.60
CA ASP A 22 -0.90 -14.59 5.04
C ASP A 22 0.62 -14.34 4.85
N SER A 23 1.00 -13.08 4.64
CA SER A 23 2.41 -12.65 4.55
C SER A 23 3.05 -12.38 5.92
N GLY A 24 2.32 -12.53 7.03
CA GLY A 24 2.81 -12.27 8.39
C GLY A 24 3.04 -10.79 8.69
N LEU A 25 2.34 -9.88 7.99
CA LEU A 25 2.41 -8.44 8.24
C LEU A 25 1.36 -8.00 9.26
N GLU A 26 1.76 -7.08 10.13
CA GLU A 26 0.84 -6.46 11.07
C GLU A 26 -0.06 -5.46 10.37
N ILE A 27 -1.30 -5.26 10.85
CA ILE A 27 -2.22 -4.29 10.27
C ILE A 27 -1.67 -2.84 10.29
N THR A 28 -0.76 -2.55 11.24
CA THR A 28 -0.10 -1.26 11.40
C THR A 28 1.15 -1.10 10.54
N ASP A 29 1.65 -2.18 9.92
CA ASP A 29 2.78 -2.07 9.00
C ASP A 29 2.38 -1.25 7.79
N ARG A 30 3.26 -0.38 7.32
CA ARG A 30 3.10 0.29 6.02
C ARG A 30 3.52 -0.66 4.90
N ILE A 31 2.86 -0.60 3.76
CA ILE A 31 3.13 -1.50 2.62
C ILE A 31 3.35 -0.77 1.31
N ARG A 32 4.06 -1.40 0.38
CA ARG A 32 3.94 -1.12 -1.05
C ARG A 32 2.95 -2.12 -1.64
N LEU A 33 2.01 -1.64 -2.44
CA LEU A 33 0.90 -2.45 -2.96
C LEU A 33 0.90 -2.38 -4.50
N TRP A 34 0.78 -3.55 -5.13
CA TRP A 34 0.54 -3.66 -6.57
C TRP A 34 -0.84 -4.26 -6.80
N ILE A 35 -1.60 -3.71 -7.73
CA ILE A 35 -2.92 -4.21 -8.11
C ILE A 35 -3.11 -4.25 -9.64
N PRO A 36 -3.88 -5.22 -10.17
CA PRO A 36 -4.13 -5.30 -11.61
C PRO A 36 -5.23 -4.34 -12.10
N ASP A 37 -6.01 -3.77 -11.18
CA ASP A 37 -7.20 -2.96 -11.47
C ASP A 37 -6.82 -1.49 -11.68
N ASP A 38 -6.51 -1.14 -12.93
CA ASP A 38 -6.16 0.22 -13.32
C ASP A 38 -7.30 1.24 -13.09
N ASP A 39 -8.56 0.83 -13.22
CA ASP A 39 -9.72 1.69 -12.99
C ASP A 39 -9.90 2.02 -11.49
N LEU A 40 -9.73 1.03 -10.62
CA LEU A 40 -9.71 1.22 -9.16
C LEU A 40 -8.53 2.11 -8.75
N ARG A 41 -7.34 1.88 -9.32
CA ARG A 41 -6.17 2.72 -9.05
C ARG A 41 -6.41 4.16 -9.48
N ALA A 42 -6.94 4.38 -10.69
CA ALA A 42 -7.20 5.71 -11.21
C ALA A 42 -8.25 6.50 -10.40
N ARG A 43 -9.25 5.81 -9.82
CA ARG A 43 -10.40 6.47 -9.16
C ARG A 43 -10.35 6.46 -7.64
N HIS A 44 -9.67 5.48 -7.03
CA HIS A 44 -9.68 5.24 -5.59
C HIS A 44 -8.29 4.99 -4.99
N ALA A 45 -7.21 5.37 -5.68
CA ALA A 45 -5.85 5.21 -5.15
C ALA A 45 -5.69 5.77 -3.74
N GLU A 46 -6.20 6.97 -3.47
CA GLU A 46 -6.07 7.62 -2.16
C GLU A 46 -6.80 6.83 -1.08
N ARG A 47 -8.05 6.43 -1.35
CA ARG A 47 -8.87 5.68 -0.41
C ARG A 47 -8.28 4.29 -0.16
N LEU A 48 -7.88 3.57 -1.21
CA LEU A 48 -7.24 2.27 -1.07
C LEU A 48 -5.94 2.38 -0.25
N SER A 49 -5.14 3.42 -0.50
CA SER A 49 -3.88 3.64 0.24
C SER A 49 -4.11 3.97 1.71
N ALA A 50 -5.12 4.81 2.02
CA ALA A 50 -5.48 5.15 3.38
C ALA A 50 -5.99 3.93 4.18
N GLU A 51 -6.87 3.14 3.59
CA GLU A 51 -7.47 1.96 4.24
C GLU A 51 -6.48 0.81 4.42
N THR A 52 -5.47 0.71 3.55
CA THR A 52 -4.49 -0.39 3.56
C THR A 52 -3.11 0.02 4.06
N LEU A 53 -2.93 1.26 4.56
CA LEU A 53 -1.64 1.86 4.90
C LEU A 53 -0.57 1.69 3.80
N ALA A 54 -0.98 1.77 2.54
CA ALA A 54 -0.07 1.68 1.41
C ALA A 54 0.66 3.02 1.22
N ILE A 55 1.98 2.97 1.10
CA ILE A 55 2.83 4.13 0.78
C ILE A 55 3.08 4.27 -0.72
N SER A 56 2.81 3.21 -1.49
CA SER A 56 2.77 3.24 -2.95
C SER A 56 1.66 2.31 -3.44
N LEU A 57 1.05 2.70 -4.56
CA LEU A 57 0.05 1.91 -5.25
C LEU A 57 0.39 1.86 -6.74
N ASP A 58 0.90 0.71 -7.16
CA ASP A 58 1.47 0.49 -8.48
C ASP A 58 0.63 -0.50 -9.30
N ALA A 59 0.75 -0.45 -10.62
CA ALA A 59 0.12 -1.44 -11.49
C ALA A 59 0.92 -2.75 -11.48
N GLY A 60 0.23 -3.89 -11.47
CA GLY A 60 0.85 -5.21 -11.57
C GLY A 60 -0.03 -6.31 -10.97
N ASP A 61 0.51 -7.52 -10.84
CA ASP A 61 -0.21 -8.59 -10.13
C ASP A 61 -0.46 -8.21 -8.66
N LEU A 62 -1.54 -8.75 -8.08
CA LEU A 62 -1.85 -8.51 -6.66
C LEU A 62 -0.72 -9.04 -5.78
N ARG A 63 0.06 -8.13 -5.21
CA ARG A 63 1.14 -8.43 -4.27
C ARG A 63 1.38 -7.25 -3.35
N LEU A 64 2.01 -7.54 -2.22
CA LEU A 64 2.42 -6.51 -1.27
C LEU A 64 3.79 -6.79 -0.70
N GLU A 65 4.45 -5.73 -0.27
CA GLU A 65 5.74 -5.80 0.41
C GLU A 65 5.72 -4.85 1.61
N LYS A 66 6.33 -5.26 2.73
CA LYS A 66 6.53 -4.35 3.85
C LYS A 66 7.36 -3.16 3.40
N ALA A 67 6.87 -1.95 3.68
CA ALA A 67 7.66 -0.75 3.50
C ALA A 67 8.80 -0.76 4.52
N LEU A 68 10.04 -0.70 4.03
CA LEU A 68 11.16 -0.44 4.91
C LEU A 68 10.96 0.95 5.54
N PRO A 69 11.27 1.14 6.84
CA PRO A 69 11.39 2.48 7.37
C PRO A 69 12.39 3.26 6.50
N PRO A 70 12.18 4.57 6.28
CA PRO A 70 13.19 5.37 5.60
C PRO A 70 14.52 5.13 6.32
N ALA A 71 15.56 4.78 5.55
CA ALA A 71 16.88 4.56 6.12
C ALA A 71 17.22 5.75 7.03
N PRO A 72 17.73 5.53 8.25
CA PRO A 72 18.10 6.63 9.11
C PRO A 72 19.06 7.52 8.31
N THR A 73 18.65 8.77 8.07
CA THR A 73 19.52 9.76 7.47
C THR A 73 20.72 9.86 8.38
N SER A 74 21.87 9.35 7.92
CA SER A 74 23.10 9.43 8.70
C SER A 74 23.29 10.89 9.12
N PRO A 75 23.45 11.19 10.42
CA PRO A 75 23.68 12.56 10.84
C PRO A 75 24.94 13.03 10.13
N ARG A 76 24.80 14.05 9.28
CA ARG A 76 25.89 14.72 8.59
C ARG A 76 26.99 15.00 9.62
N SER A 77 28.13 14.33 9.51
CA SER A 77 29.30 14.65 10.32
C SER A 77 29.63 16.12 10.08
N LEU A 78 29.46 16.95 11.11
CA LEU A 78 29.94 18.32 11.11
C LEU A 78 31.47 18.26 11.00
N PRO A 79 32.10 18.97 10.06
CA PRO A 79 33.56 19.05 10.06
C PRO A 79 33.99 19.82 11.31
N SER A 80 34.77 19.17 12.16
CA SER A 80 35.58 19.87 13.16
C SER A 80 36.80 20.43 12.44
N GLY A 81 36.84 21.75 12.27
CA GLY A 81 37.95 22.48 11.66
C GLY A 81 37.75 23.97 11.81
#